data_AF-A0A2K3L9I8-F1
#
_entry.id   AF-A0A2K3L9I8-F1
#
_cell.length_a   1.000
_cell.length_b   1.000
_cell.length_c   1.000
_cell.angle_alpha   90.00
_cell.angle_beta   90.00
_cell.angle_gamma   90.00
#
_symmetry.space_group_name_H-M   'P 1'
#
loop_
_entity.id
_entity.type
_entity.pdbx_description
1 polymer ?
#
loop_
_entity_poly.entity_id
_entity_poly.type
_entity_poly.pdbx_seq_one_letter_code
_entity_poly.pdbx_strand_id
1 'polypeptide(L)'
;MCKKLDLLLIKDVILWRQRAKTFWYRDGDLNTRYFHATASARKKKKNQIVQLEDCHGNICNSTEGLKAIAKDYFMDIFQQQQGERMSVLNAVSPSISKDDNNDLTAPFTVAEFKDVVFSMEADKFPGPDGFNPGFYQHFWDLCGNDIFTVGCSWLYCGAFPPNLNSTNIALIPK
;
A
#
# COMPACT_ATOMS: atom_id res chain seq x y z
N MET A 1 -13.97 21.39 28.65
CA MET A 1 -13.31 20.09 28.82
C MET A 1 -13.94 18.99 27.95
N CYS A 2 -15.28 18.93 27.81
CA CYS A 2 -15.97 17.89 27.00
C CYS A 2 -15.63 17.88 25.49
N LYS A 3 -15.58 19.04 24.82
CA LYS A 3 -15.33 19.10 23.35
C LYS A 3 -14.00 18.45 22.91
N LYS A 4 -12.97 18.48 23.76
CA LYS A 4 -11.66 17.88 23.44
C LYS A 4 -11.69 16.36 23.60
N LEU A 5 -12.47 15.87 24.56
CA LEU A 5 -12.66 14.44 24.79
C LEU A 5 -13.51 13.81 23.67
N ASP A 6 -14.58 14.47 23.26
CA ASP A 6 -15.44 14.03 22.15
C ASP A 6 -14.65 13.96 20.83
N LEU A 7 -13.78 14.93 20.57
CA LEU A 7 -12.95 14.98 19.38
C LEU A 7 -11.88 13.88 19.38
N LEU A 8 -11.32 13.53 20.55
CA LEU A 8 -10.39 12.41 20.69
C LEU A 8 -11.10 11.06 20.51
N LEU A 9 -12.29 10.90 21.08
CA LEU A 9 -13.11 9.70 20.91
C LEU A 9 -13.49 9.47 19.44
N ILE A 10 -13.88 10.53 18.73
CA ILE A 10 -14.17 10.45 17.28
C ILE A 10 -12.92 10.05 16.49
N LYS A 11 -11.75 10.62 16.81
CA LYS A 11 -10.48 10.23 16.16
C LYS A 11 -10.12 8.77 16.42
N ASP A 12 -10.28 8.30 17.65
CA ASP A 12 -10.05 6.90 18.00
C ASP A 12 -11.02 5.98 17.27
N VAL A 13 -12.31 6.32 17.22
CA VAL A 13 -13.32 5.55 16.48
C VAL A 13 -12.97 5.48 14.98
N ILE A 14 -12.56 6.58 14.37
CA ILE A 14 -12.13 6.62 12.96
C ILE A 14 -10.88 5.74 12.75
N LEU A 15 -9.89 5.84 13.64
CA LEU A 15 -8.65 5.06 13.57
C LEU A 15 -8.92 3.56 13.75
N TRP A 16 -9.77 3.18 14.70
CA TRP A 16 -10.17 1.79 14.92
C TRP A 16 -11.02 1.25 13.78
N ARG A 17 -11.89 2.07 13.20
CA ARG A 17 -12.66 1.72 12.00
C ARG A 17 -11.75 1.44 10.80
N GLN A 18 -10.77 2.31 10.54
CA GLN A 18 -9.77 2.10 9.49
C GLN A 18 -8.92 0.84 9.74
N ARG A 19 -8.51 0.60 11.00
CA ARG A 19 -7.75 -0.60 11.38
C ARG A 19 -8.55 -1.90 11.25
N ALA A 20 -9.86 -1.86 11.49
CA ALA A 20 -10.69 -3.05 11.54
C ALA A 20 -11.10 -3.58 10.15
N LYS A 21 -11.05 -2.74 9.09
CA LYS A 21 -11.47 -3.09 7.71
C LYS A 21 -12.84 -3.78 7.62
N THR A 22 -13.73 -3.55 8.58
CA THR A 22 -14.99 -4.28 8.70
C THR A 22 -16.19 -3.37 8.40
N PHE A 23 -16.89 -3.71 7.32
CA PHE A 23 -18.25 -3.28 6.98
C PHE A 23 -19.30 -3.68 8.06
N TRP A 24 -18.90 -4.49 9.05
CA TRP A 24 -19.70 -4.97 10.20
C TRP A 24 -20.00 -3.90 11.26
N TYR A 25 -19.85 -2.62 10.92
CA TYR A 25 -20.14 -1.52 11.85
C TYR A 25 -21.63 -1.15 11.89
N ARG A 26 -22.52 -1.89 11.20
CA ARG A 26 -23.93 -1.51 11.13
C ARG A 26 -24.66 -1.64 12.48
N ASP A 27 -24.30 -2.57 13.38
CA ASP A 27 -25.14 -2.83 14.57
C ASP A 27 -24.37 -3.29 15.84
N GLY A 28 -23.34 -2.59 16.33
CA GLY A 28 -22.67 -3.08 17.55
C GLY A 28 -21.61 -2.21 18.23
N ASP A 29 -22.10 -1.26 19.01
CA ASP A 29 -21.57 -0.59 20.22
C ASP A 29 -20.05 -0.48 20.54
N LEU A 30 -19.65 0.79 20.70
CA LEU A 30 -18.55 1.39 21.46
C LEU A 30 -17.43 0.47 21.99
N ASN A 31 -16.22 0.61 21.43
CA ASN A 31 -14.89 0.43 22.07
C ASN A 31 -14.81 -0.36 23.40
N THR A 32 -15.39 -1.56 23.46
CA THR A 32 -15.54 -2.31 24.72
C THR A 32 -14.28 -3.10 25.06
N ARG A 33 -14.08 -3.40 26.34
CA ARG A 33 -13.05 -4.35 26.81
C ARG A 33 -13.10 -5.69 26.08
N TYR A 34 -14.29 -6.12 25.66
CA TYR A 34 -14.50 -7.32 24.86
C TYR A 34 -13.88 -7.22 23.45
N PHE A 35 -14.03 -6.08 22.78
CA PHE A 35 -13.38 -5.84 21.48
C PHE A 35 -11.86 -5.86 21.60
N HIS A 36 -11.30 -5.16 22.60
CA HIS A 36 -9.86 -5.18 22.86
C HIS A 36 -9.34 -6.58 23.21
N ALA A 37 -10.08 -7.36 24.00
CA ALA A 37 -9.73 -8.73 24.33
C ALA A 37 -9.76 -9.64 23.08
N THR A 38 -10.77 -9.48 22.22
CA THR A 38 -10.92 -10.26 20.99
C THR A 38 -9.85 -9.91 19.96
N ALA A 39 -9.55 -8.63 19.77
CA ALA A 39 -8.45 -8.17 18.92
C ALA A 39 -7.08 -8.66 19.45
N SER A 40 -6.86 -8.60 20.76
CA SER A 40 -5.63 -9.10 21.40
C SER A 40 -5.50 -10.62 21.29
N ALA A 41 -6.60 -11.36 21.43
CA ALA A 41 -6.62 -12.81 21.28
C ALA A 41 -6.33 -13.23 19.84
N ARG A 42 -6.91 -12.55 18.83
CA ARG A 42 -6.59 -12.77 17.41
C ARG A 42 -5.13 -12.46 17.11
N LYS A 43 -4.61 -11.32 17.60
CA LYS A 43 -3.20 -10.95 17.45
C LYS A 43 -2.26 -12.02 18.03
N LYS A 44 -2.53 -12.51 19.24
CA LYS A 44 -1.69 -13.49 19.93
C LYS A 44 -1.81 -14.92 19.39
N LYS A 45 -3.00 -15.33 18.90
CA LYS A 45 -3.25 -16.74 18.55
C LYS A 45 -3.29 -17.03 17.05
N LYS A 46 -3.66 -16.07 16.21
CA LYS A 46 -3.86 -16.29 14.76
C LYS A 46 -2.91 -15.48 13.89
N ASN A 47 -2.61 -14.25 14.29
CA ASN A 47 -1.87 -13.32 13.42
C ASN A 47 -0.38 -13.21 13.79
N GLN A 48 0.11 -14.06 14.71
CA GLN A 48 1.52 -14.06 15.09
C GLN A 48 2.29 -15.04 14.20
N ILE A 49 3.30 -14.51 13.51
CA ILE A 49 4.30 -15.34 12.83
C ILE A 49 5.32 -15.75 13.90
N VAL A 50 5.36 -17.04 14.19
CA VAL A 50 6.22 -17.61 15.23
C VAL A 50 7.62 -17.87 14.70
N GLN A 51 7.73 -18.29 13.43
CA GLN A 51 8.99 -18.62 12.80
C GLN A 51 8.94 -18.35 11.29
N LEU A 52 10.08 -17.99 10.72
CA LEU A 52 10.32 -17.96 9.28
C LEU A 52 11.60 -18.74 8.98
N GLU A 53 11.66 -19.32 7.79
CA GLU A 53 12.82 -20.02 7.25
C GLU A 53 13.48 -19.12 6.19
N ASP A 54 14.81 -19.02 6.23
CA ASP A 54 15.58 -18.26 5.23
C ASP A 54 15.85 -19.10 3.96
N CYS A 55 16.50 -18.49 2.97
CA CYS A 55 16.85 -19.17 1.70
C CYS A 55 17.90 -20.29 1.84
N HIS A 56 18.53 -20.43 3.01
CA HIS A 56 19.52 -21.47 3.31
C HIS A 56 18.92 -22.59 4.18
N GLY A 57 17.62 -22.53 4.50
CA GLY A 57 16.95 -23.51 5.35
C GLY A 57 17.09 -23.26 6.85
N ASN A 58 17.59 -22.09 7.28
CA ASN A 58 17.70 -21.76 8.69
C ASN A 58 16.39 -21.18 9.22
N ILE A 59 15.91 -21.72 10.33
CA ILE A 59 14.69 -21.25 10.99
C ILE A 59 15.04 -20.18 12.02
N CYS A 60 14.39 -19.02 11.94
CA CYS A 60 14.49 -17.94 12.91
C CYS A 60 13.16 -17.69 13.61
N ASN A 61 13.22 -17.44 14.92
CA ASN A 61 12.08 -17.13 15.78
C ASN A 61 12.22 -15.79 16.52
N SER A 62 13.35 -15.09 16.36
CA SER A 62 13.59 -13.77 16.94
C SER A 62 12.88 -12.68 16.12
N THR A 63 12.37 -11.64 16.78
CA THR A 63 11.63 -10.56 16.09
C THR A 63 12.50 -9.85 15.05
N GLU A 64 13.78 -9.63 15.37
CA GLU A 64 14.77 -9.03 14.50
C GLU A 64 15.12 -9.94 13.32
N GLY A 65 15.27 -11.25 13.57
CA GLY A 65 15.53 -12.25 12.53
C GLY A 65 14.36 -12.38 11.56
N LEU A 66 13.12 -12.41 12.06
CA LEU A 66 11.91 -12.43 11.23
C LEU A 66 11.84 -11.21 10.30
N LYS A 67 12.17 -10.01 10.81
CA LYS A 67 12.21 -8.78 10.01
C LYS A 67 13.31 -8.83 8.95
N ALA A 68 14.50 -9.34 9.30
CA ALA A 68 15.62 -9.47 8.38
C ALA A 68 15.26 -10.43 7.23
N ILE A 69 14.77 -11.63 7.54
CA ILE A 69 14.36 -12.61 6.53
C ILE A 69 13.29 -12.03 5.60
N ALA A 70 12.27 -11.37 6.16
CA ALA A 70 11.23 -10.76 5.34
C ALA A 70 11.78 -9.66 4.43
N LYS A 71 12.65 -8.79 4.98
CA LYS A 71 13.29 -7.73 4.21
C LYS A 71 14.12 -8.32 3.07
N ASP A 72 14.99 -9.28 3.35
CA ASP A 72 15.91 -9.86 2.37
C ASP A 72 15.13 -10.60 1.29
N TYR A 73 14.10 -11.37 1.66
CA TYR A 73 13.19 -12.02 0.72
C TYR A 73 12.51 -11.01 -0.23
N PHE A 74 11.92 -9.94 0.31
CA PHE A 74 11.24 -8.95 -0.53
C PHE A 74 12.23 -8.13 -1.36
N MET A 75 13.43 -7.82 -0.84
CA MET A 75 14.49 -7.17 -1.61
C MET A 75 14.93 -8.03 -2.79
N ASP A 76 15.06 -9.34 -2.61
CA ASP A 76 15.45 -10.26 -3.69
C ASP A 76 14.38 -10.38 -4.80
N ILE A 77 13.09 -10.45 -4.46
CA ILE A 77 12.06 -10.55 -5.50
C ILE A 77 11.80 -9.20 -6.21
N PHE A 78 12.04 -8.07 -5.55
CA PHE A 78 11.80 -6.73 -6.10
C PHE A 78 13.04 -6.07 -6.71
N GLN A 79 14.23 -6.67 -6.58
CA GLN A 79 15.41 -6.21 -7.30
C GLN A 79 15.38 -6.65 -8.77
N GLN A 80 16.14 -5.92 -9.60
CA GLN A 80 16.30 -6.28 -11.00
C GLN A 80 17.07 -7.60 -11.10
N GLN A 81 16.36 -8.65 -11.48
CA GLN A 81 16.96 -9.94 -11.78
C GLN A 81 17.73 -9.84 -13.11
N GLN A 82 18.97 -10.36 -13.11
CA GLN A 82 19.79 -10.45 -14.31
C GLN A 82 19.31 -11.63 -15.16
N GLY A 83 19.03 -11.37 -16.43
CA GLY A 83 18.58 -12.39 -17.38
C GLY A 83 18.58 -11.85 -18.80
N GLU A 84 18.81 -12.73 -19.77
CA GLU A 84 18.74 -12.39 -21.19
C GLU A 84 17.28 -12.17 -21.61
N ARG A 85 16.84 -10.91 -21.59
CA ARG A 85 15.46 -10.55 -21.98
C ARG A 85 15.26 -10.56 -23.50
N MET A 86 16.32 -10.37 -24.28
CA MET A 86 16.23 -10.22 -25.73
C MET A 86 15.73 -11.50 -26.42
N SER A 87 16.13 -12.67 -25.96
CA SER A 87 15.64 -13.95 -26.50
C SER A 87 14.11 -14.08 -26.36
N VAL A 88 13.55 -13.70 -25.21
CA VAL A 88 12.10 -13.69 -24.97
C VAL A 88 11.40 -12.65 -25.82
N LEU A 89 11.93 -11.42 -25.88
CA LEU A 89 11.34 -10.35 -26.68
C LEU A 89 11.33 -10.68 -28.19
N ASN A 90 12.38 -11.33 -28.69
CA ASN A 90 12.47 -11.77 -30.09
C ASN A 90 11.45 -12.87 -30.43
N ALA A 91 10.97 -13.63 -29.43
CA ALA A 91 9.92 -14.63 -29.62
C ALA A 91 8.51 -14.02 -29.69
N VAL A 92 8.36 -12.75 -29.30
CA VAL A 92 7.07 -12.05 -29.32
C VAL A 92 6.94 -11.25 -30.62
N SER A 93 5.93 -11.58 -31.42
CA SER A 93 5.62 -10.79 -32.62
C SER A 93 4.91 -9.48 -32.23
N PRO A 94 5.28 -8.31 -32.81
CA PRO A 94 4.57 -7.07 -32.59
C PRO A 94 3.10 -7.19 -33.01
N SER A 95 2.17 -6.89 -32.08
CA SER A 95 0.72 -6.96 -32.31
C SER A 95 0.01 -5.62 -32.09
N ILE A 96 0.74 -4.59 -31.66
CA ILE A 96 0.19 -3.26 -31.36
C ILE A 96 -0.01 -2.51 -32.68
N SER A 97 -1.23 -2.05 -32.92
CA SER A 97 -1.53 -1.26 -34.12
C SER A 97 -0.92 0.14 -34.02
N LYS A 98 -0.90 0.87 -35.14
CA LYS A 98 -0.43 2.25 -35.12
C LYS A 98 -1.31 3.14 -34.24
N ASP A 99 -2.61 2.89 -34.23
CA ASP A 99 -3.57 3.65 -33.42
C ASP A 99 -3.37 3.37 -31.93
N ASP A 100 -3.22 2.09 -31.56
CA ASP A 100 -2.87 1.71 -30.17
C ASP A 100 -1.56 2.37 -29.73
N ASN A 101 -0.55 2.42 -30.61
CA ASN A 101 0.72 3.03 -30.28
C ASN A 101 0.60 4.56 -30.11
N ASN A 102 -0.26 5.22 -30.88
CA ASN A 102 -0.55 6.64 -30.70
C ASN A 102 -1.21 6.89 -29.34
N ASP A 103 -2.14 6.04 -28.93
CA ASP A 103 -2.83 6.16 -27.64
C ASP A 103 -1.87 5.85 -26.47
N LEU A 104 -1.06 4.80 -26.57
CA LEU A 104 -0.09 4.40 -25.55
C LEU A 104 1.05 5.41 -25.36
N THR A 105 1.34 6.22 -26.38
CA THR A 105 2.38 7.26 -26.33
C THR A 105 1.83 8.67 -26.18
N ALA A 106 0.51 8.81 -26.04
CA ALA A 106 -0.12 10.09 -25.79
C ALA A 106 0.35 10.69 -24.45
N PRO A 107 0.46 12.03 -24.35
CA PRO A 107 0.81 12.67 -23.09
C PRO A 107 -0.25 12.41 -22.01
N PHE A 108 0.19 12.12 -20.79
CA PHE A 108 -0.71 11.99 -19.65
C PHE A 108 -1.47 13.28 -19.37
N THR A 109 -2.70 13.12 -18.90
CA THR A 109 -3.62 14.20 -18.56
C THR A 109 -3.93 14.22 -17.06
N VAL A 110 -4.30 15.39 -16.55
CA VAL A 110 -4.75 15.53 -15.16
C VAL A 110 -6.01 14.69 -14.90
N ALA A 111 -6.86 14.53 -15.92
CA ALA A 111 -8.08 13.72 -15.83
C ALA A 111 -7.77 12.25 -15.58
N GLU A 112 -6.81 11.65 -16.31
CA GLU A 112 -6.40 10.26 -16.08
C GLU A 112 -5.86 10.05 -14.67
N PHE A 113 -5.03 10.98 -14.18
CA PHE A 113 -4.53 10.93 -12.80
C PHE A 113 -5.67 11.01 -11.78
N LYS A 114 -6.64 11.89 -12.01
CA LYS A 114 -7.83 11.99 -11.16
C LYS A 114 -8.61 10.69 -11.16
N ASP A 115 -8.90 10.12 -12.32
CA ASP A 115 -9.68 8.89 -12.46
C ASP A 115 -8.99 7.72 -11.75
N VAL A 116 -7.66 7.61 -11.88
CA VAL A 116 -6.86 6.59 -11.16
C VAL A 116 -6.98 6.78 -9.65
N VAL A 117 -6.80 8.00 -9.14
CA VAL A 117 -6.90 8.28 -7.69
C VAL A 117 -8.32 8.03 -7.16
N PHE A 118 -9.35 8.36 -7.92
CA PHE A 118 -10.76 8.17 -7.53
C PHE A 118 -11.25 6.72 -7.71
N SER A 119 -10.56 5.90 -8.52
CA SER A 119 -10.82 4.46 -8.62
C SER A 119 -10.35 3.68 -7.38
N MET A 120 -9.45 4.25 -6.58
CA MET A 120 -8.95 3.62 -5.36
C MET A 120 -9.99 3.63 -4.24
N GLU A 121 -10.09 2.54 -3.47
CA GLU A 121 -10.92 2.55 -2.26
C GLU A 121 -10.33 3.53 -1.22
N ALA A 122 -11.16 4.46 -0.73
CA ALA A 122 -10.72 5.53 0.16
C ALA A 122 -10.09 5.05 1.49
N ASP A 123 -10.45 3.84 1.94
CA ASP A 123 -10.02 3.25 3.20
C ASP A 123 -8.84 2.27 3.07
N LYS A 124 -8.16 2.25 1.90
CA LYS A 124 -6.89 1.50 1.78
C LYS A 124 -5.85 2.01 2.78
N PHE A 125 -4.90 1.13 3.08
CA PHE A 125 -3.86 1.40 4.06
C PHE A 125 -2.96 2.55 3.60
N PRO A 126 -2.60 3.49 4.48
CA PRO A 126 -1.74 4.60 4.12
C PRO A 126 -0.30 4.16 3.83
N GLY A 127 0.41 4.98 3.05
CA GLY A 127 1.86 4.85 2.90
C GLY A 127 2.60 5.21 4.19
N PRO A 128 3.95 5.23 4.16
CA PRO A 128 4.77 5.71 5.28
C PRO A 128 4.48 7.17 5.68
N ASP A 129 3.87 7.95 4.79
CA ASP A 129 3.42 9.33 5.01
C ASP A 129 2.14 9.45 5.85
N GLY A 130 1.42 8.35 6.06
CA GLY A 130 0.19 8.31 6.85
C GLY A 130 -1.07 8.77 6.10
N PHE A 131 -0.99 9.09 4.81
CA PHE A 131 -2.15 9.49 4.01
C PHE A 131 -2.72 8.31 3.23
N ASN A 132 -4.04 8.13 3.28
CA ASN A 132 -4.75 7.11 2.51
C ASN A 132 -5.32 7.71 1.21
N PRO A 133 -5.81 6.89 0.27
CA PRO A 133 -6.41 7.41 -0.97
C PRO A 133 -7.56 8.41 -0.72
N GLY A 134 -8.34 8.21 0.35
CA GLY A 134 -9.43 9.13 0.72
C GLY A 134 -8.97 10.56 1.01
N PHE A 135 -7.76 10.75 1.55
CA PHE A 135 -7.15 12.07 1.71
C PHE A 135 -6.95 12.75 0.36
N TYR A 136 -6.33 12.07 -0.61
CA TYR A 136 -6.06 12.63 -1.93
C TYR A 136 -7.33 12.88 -2.74
N GLN A 137 -8.34 12.02 -2.59
CA GLN A 137 -9.66 12.24 -3.20
C GLN A 137 -10.34 13.49 -2.64
N HIS A 138 -10.29 13.67 -1.31
CA HIS A 138 -10.93 14.82 -0.66
C HIS A 138 -10.21 16.14 -0.95
N PHE A 139 -8.88 16.14 -1.01
CA PHE A 139 -8.07 17.33 -1.23
C PHE A 139 -7.55 17.44 -2.68
N TRP A 140 -8.18 16.76 -3.63
CA TRP A 140 -7.73 16.74 -5.03
C TRP A 140 -7.60 18.14 -5.63
N ASP A 141 -8.54 19.04 -5.35
CA ASP A 141 -8.50 20.41 -5.88
C ASP A 141 -7.33 21.24 -5.30
N LEU A 142 -6.76 20.81 -4.16
CA LEU A 142 -5.61 21.44 -3.52
C LEU A 142 -4.28 20.85 -4.02
N CYS A 143 -4.15 19.51 -4.07
CA CYS A 143 -2.87 18.84 -4.33
C CYS A 143 -2.79 18.08 -5.66
N GLY A 144 -3.90 17.96 -6.41
CA GLY A 144 -3.97 17.14 -7.62
C GLY A 144 -3.02 17.61 -8.72
N ASN A 145 -2.84 18.92 -8.87
CA ASN A 145 -1.88 19.46 -9.85
C ASN A 145 -0.42 19.16 -9.49
N ASP A 146 -0.08 19.18 -8.20
CA ASP A 146 1.27 18.82 -7.73
C ASP A 146 1.54 17.33 -7.95
N ILE A 147 0.55 16.47 -7.65
CA ILE A 147 0.60 15.03 -7.90
C ILE A 147 0.81 14.75 -9.39
N PHE A 148 0.05 15.42 -10.25
CA PHE A 148 0.21 15.31 -11.71
C PHE A 148 1.60 15.74 -12.17
N THR A 149 2.10 16.87 -11.67
CA THR A 149 3.40 17.43 -12.06
C THR A 149 4.55 16.51 -11.65
N VAL A 150 4.57 16.06 -10.39
CA VAL A 150 5.57 15.11 -9.89
C VAL A 150 5.44 13.76 -10.62
N GLY A 151 4.20 13.29 -10.80
CA GLY A 151 3.86 12.07 -11.53
C GLY A 151 4.45 12.02 -12.93
N CYS A 152 4.14 13.03 -13.72
CA CYS A 152 4.69 13.17 -15.08
C CYS A 152 6.21 13.25 -15.07
N SER A 153 6.80 14.03 -14.15
CA SER A 153 8.25 14.19 -14.07
C SER A 153 8.99 12.85 -13.99
N TRP A 154 8.58 11.95 -13.09
CA TRP A 154 9.25 10.66 -12.96
C TRP A 154 8.88 9.67 -14.08
N LEU A 155 7.65 9.71 -14.60
CA LEU A 155 7.24 8.87 -15.74
C LEU A 155 8.05 9.20 -17.00
N TYR A 156 8.40 10.46 -17.21
CA TYR A 156 9.26 10.88 -18.33
C TYR A 156 10.75 10.68 -18.05
N CYS A 157 11.23 10.99 -16.84
CA CYS A 157 12.66 10.92 -16.52
C CYS A 157 13.13 9.50 -16.15
N GLY A 158 12.22 8.59 -15.83
CA GLY A 158 12.53 7.23 -15.38
C GLY A 158 13.15 7.17 -13.99
N ALA A 159 13.06 8.23 -13.19
CA ALA A 159 13.68 8.34 -11.88
C ALA A 159 12.67 8.75 -10.81
N PHE A 160 12.49 7.90 -9.80
CA PHE A 160 11.59 8.17 -8.68
C PHE A 160 12.16 9.26 -7.75
N PRO A 161 11.32 10.16 -7.21
CA PRO A 161 11.70 11.03 -6.11
C PRO A 161 12.21 10.22 -4.90
N PRO A 162 13.19 10.75 -4.13
CA PRO A 162 13.66 10.10 -2.93
C PRO A 162 12.50 9.76 -1.98
N ASN A 163 12.50 8.55 -1.43
CA ASN A 163 11.49 8.01 -0.51
C ASN A 163 10.10 7.72 -1.11
N LEU A 164 9.83 7.98 -2.40
CA LEU A 164 8.52 7.65 -2.99
C LEU A 164 8.28 6.13 -3.04
N ASN A 165 9.34 5.34 -3.20
CA ASN A 165 9.31 3.87 -3.16
C ASN A 165 9.50 3.28 -1.75
N SER A 166 9.46 4.09 -0.70
CA SER A 166 9.47 3.57 0.66
C SER A 166 8.18 2.81 0.93
N THR A 167 8.28 1.54 1.33
CA THR A 167 7.11 0.69 1.58
C THR A 167 7.16 0.06 2.96
N ASN A 168 5.98 -0.16 3.55
CA ASN A 168 5.83 -0.88 4.80
C ASN A 168 5.49 -2.34 4.52
N ILE A 169 6.35 -3.26 4.94
CA ILE A 169 6.10 -4.69 4.83
C ILE A 169 5.24 -5.14 6.00
N ALA A 170 4.04 -5.65 5.70
CA ALA A 170 3.15 -6.27 6.67
C ALA A 170 2.92 -7.73 6.29
N LEU A 171 3.42 -8.65 7.13
CA LEU A 171 3.20 -10.08 6.93
C LEU A 171 1.85 -10.49 7.53
N ILE A 172 1.01 -11.13 6.71
CA ILE A 172 -0.32 -11.60 7.10
C ILE A 172 -0.33 -13.13 7.03
N PRO A 173 -0.46 -13.84 8.18
CA PRO A 173 -0.64 -15.29 8.17
C PRO A 173 -1.91 -15.67 7.40
N LYS A 174 -1.81 -16.68 6.53
CA LYS A 174 -2.95 -17.25 5.78
C LYS A 174 -3.76 -18.21 6.64
#